data_AF-A0A2C9VK32-F1
#
_entry.id   AF-A0A2C9VK32-F1
#
_cell.length_a   1.000
_cell.length_b   1.000
_cell.length_c   1.000
_cell.angle_alpha   90.00
_cell.angle_beta   90.00
_cell.angle_gamma   90.00
#
_symmetry.space_group_name_H-M   'P 1'
#
loop_
_entity.id
_entity.type
_entity.pdbx_description
1 polymer ?
#
loop_
_entity_poly.entity_id
_entity_poly.type
_entity_poly.pdbx_seq_one_letter_code
_entity_poly.pdbx_strand_id
1 'polypeptide(L)' 'PVKRLIVNQILPPSASDCKFCAMKRRDQMRAFEMIQNDPELSSLTLIQAPLVDVEIRGVPALKFLGDIIWK' A
#
# COMPACT_ATOMS: atom_id res chain seq x y z
N PRO A 1 8.58 6.14 -20.45
CA PRO A 1 8.29 4.74 -20.05
C PRO A 1 7.96 4.69 -18.56
N VAL A 2 6.88 4.01 -18.16
CA VAL A 2 6.47 3.85 -16.76
C VAL A 2 7.24 2.68 -16.14
N LYS A 3 7.72 2.82 -14.90
CA LYS A 3 8.56 1.80 -14.24
C LYS A 3 8.10 1.43 -12.83
N ARG A 4 7.16 2.17 -12.25
CA ARG A 4 6.76 2.03 -10.85
C ARG A 4 5.25 2.09 -10.73
N LEU A 5 4.70 1.25 -9.87
CA LEU A 5 3.29 1.24 -9.48
C LEU A 5 3.23 1.42 -7.96
N ILE A 6 2.52 2.46 -7.50
CA ILE A 6 2.32 2.71 -6.07
C ILE A 6 0.90 2.28 -5.73
N VAL A 7 0.75 1.34 -4.80
CA VAL A 7 -0.56 0.96 -4.26
C VAL A 7 -0.72 1.62 -2.89
N ASN A 8 -1.71 2.48 -2.78
CA ASN A 8 -1.93 3.31 -1.59
C ASN A 8 -2.91 2.67 -0.60
N GLN A 9 -2.90 3.14 0.65
CA GLN A 9 -3.84 2.75 1.69
C GLN A 9 -3.86 1.24 2.00
N ILE A 10 -2.67 0.65 2.02
CA ILE A 10 -2.52 -0.76 2.42
C ILE A 10 -2.67 -0.88 3.92
N LEU A 11 -3.65 -1.67 4.37
CA LEU A 11 -3.83 -1.94 5.79
C LEU A 11 -2.56 -2.61 6.33
N PRO A 12 -1.95 -2.12 7.42
CA PRO A 12 -0.81 -2.79 8.04
C PRO A 12 -1.24 -4.16 8.62
N PRO A 13 -0.29 -5.05 8.97
CA PRO A 13 -0.63 -6.29 9.66
C PRO A 13 -1.41 -5.94 10.93
N SER A 14 -2.58 -6.55 11.11
CA SER A 14 -3.39 -6.27 12.29
C SER A 14 -2.62 -6.71 13.53
N ALA A 15 -2.35 -5.77 14.45
CA ALA A 15 -1.78 -6.08 15.77
C ALA A 15 -2.85 -6.57 16.77
N SER A 16 -4.12 -6.60 16.35
CA SER A 16 -5.28 -6.99 17.14
C SER A 16 -6.14 -8.03 16.41
N ASP A 17 -7.05 -8.68 17.14
CA ASP A 17 -8.03 -9.64 16.58
C ASP A 17 -9.20 -8.97 15.83
N CYS A 18 -8.93 -7.86 15.14
CA CYS A 18 -9.90 -7.17 14.31
C CYS A 18 -10.27 -8.04 13.07
N LYS A 19 -11.38 -8.78 13.15
CA LYS A 19 -11.88 -9.64 12.06
C LYS A 19 -12.09 -8.87 10.75
N PHE A 20 -12.68 -7.67 10.83
CA PHE A 20 -12.92 -6.83 9.65
C PHE A 20 -11.60 -6.42 8.97
N CYS A 21 -10.62 -5.96 9.77
CA CYS A 21 -9.30 -5.57 9.28
C CYS A 21 -8.58 -6.76 8.61
N ALA A 22 -8.65 -7.95 9.24
CA ALA A 22 -8.07 -9.17 8.70
C ALA A 22 -8.73 -9.60 7.37
N MET A 23 -10.05 -9.48 7.26
CA MET A 23 -10.76 -9.74 5.99
C MET A 23 -10.35 -8.74 4.90
N LYS A 24 -10.35 -7.44 5.21
CA LYS A 24 -9.94 -6.41 4.24
C LYS A 24 -8.50 -6.56 3.79
N ARG A 25 -7.58 -6.88 4.71
CA ARG A 25 -6.19 -7.16 4.36
C ARG A 25 -6.06 -8.41 3.46
N ARG A 26 -6.86 -9.45 3.70
CA ARG A 26 -6.90 -10.63 2.81
C ARG A 26 -7.37 -10.26 1.40
N ASP A 27 -8.38 -9.42 1.27
CA ASP A 27 -8.83 -8.95 -0.05
C ASP A 27 -7.77 -8.09 -0.75
N GLN A 28 -7.06 -7.22 -0.01
CA GLN A 28 -5.93 -6.47 -0.55
C GLN A 28 -4.80 -7.42 -1.03
N MET A 29 -4.52 -8.52 -0.31
CA MET A 29 -3.53 -9.50 -0.76
C MET A 29 -3.91 -10.22 -2.05
N ARG A 30 -5.19 -10.56 -2.24
CA ARG A 30 -5.68 -11.12 -3.51
C ARG A 30 -5.50 -10.13 -4.67
N ALA A 31 -5.75 -8.84 -4.44
CA ALA A 31 -5.50 -7.82 -5.46
C ALA A 31 -4.01 -7.68 -5.81
N PHE A 32 -3.10 -7.86 -4.84
CA PHE A 32 -1.67 -7.92 -5.11
C PHE A 32 -1.28 -9.11 -5.98
N GLU A 33 -1.87 -10.29 -5.73
CA GLU A 33 -1.67 -11.46 -6.60
C GLU A 33 -2.15 -11.17 -8.04
N MET A 34 -3.27 -10.47 -8.22
CA MET A 34 -3.73 -10.05 -9.55
C MET A 34 -2.72 -9.13 -10.25
N ILE A 35 -2.15 -8.15 -9.54
CA ILE A 35 -1.13 -7.24 -10.09
C ILE A 35 0.15 -8.00 -10.47
N GLN A 36 0.59 -8.94 -9.64
CA GLN A 36 1.80 -9.72 -9.89
C GLN A 36 1.67 -10.70 -11.07
N ASN A 37 0.45 -11.18 -11.33
CA ASN A 37 0.17 -12.09 -12.43
C ASN A 37 -0.22 -11.38 -13.74
N ASP A 38 -0.39 -10.06 -13.71
CA ASP A 38 -0.73 -9.27 -14.89
C ASP A 38 0.54 -9.01 -15.75
N PRO A 39 0.55 -9.39 -17.04
CA PRO A 39 1.73 -9.21 -17.90
C PRO A 39 2.17 -7.75 -18.10
N GLU A 40 1.25 -6.79 -18.03
CA GLU A 40 1.54 -5.37 -18.22
C GLU A 40 2.08 -4.73 -16.94
N LEU A 41 1.64 -5.22 -15.78
CA LEU A 41 1.99 -4.63 -14.48
C LEU A 41 3.14 -5.36 -13.76
N SER A 42 3.32 -6.66 -14.00
CA SER A 42 4.31 -7.51 -13.29
C SER A 42 5.76 -7.05 -13.44
N SER A 43 6.08 -6.32 -14.52
CA SER A 43 7.41 -5.74 -14.76
C SER A 43 7.67 -4.44 -13.98
N LEU A 44 6.63 -3.82 -13.41
CA LEU A 44 6.74 -2.57 -12.67
C LEU A 44 7.25 -2.81 -11.26
N THR A 45 8.09 -1.91 -10.75
CA THR A 45 8.45 -1.91 -9.33
C THR A 45 7.23 -1.53 -8.50
N LEU A 46 6.73 -2.48 -7.72
CA LEU A 46 5.59 -2.30 -6.85
C LEU A 46 6.01 -1.66 -5.52
N ILE A 47 5.43 -0.51 -5.20
CA ILE A 47 5.66 0.22 -3.95
C ILE A 47 4.36 0.22 -3.15
N GLN A 48 4.43 -0.14 -1.87
CA GLN A 48 3.26 -0.18 -0.98
C GLN A 48 3.30 1.02 -0.05
N ALA A 49 2.25 1.85 -0.09
CA ALA A 49 2.08 2.93 0.87
C ALA A 49 1.03 2.53 1.93
N PRO A 50 1.36 2.63 3.23
CA PRO A 50 0.46 2.17 4.27
C PRO A 50 -0.77 3.08 4.40
N LEU A 51 -1.87 2.50 4.87
CA LEU A 51 -2.98 3.28 5.41
C LEU A 51 -2.53 3.97 6.69
N VAL A 52 -2.82 5.26 6.77
CA VAL A 52 -2.68 6.08 7.97
C VAL A 52 -4.07 6.42 8.52
N ASP A 53 -4.16 6.62 9.82
CA ASP A 53 -5.41 6.89 10.56
C ASP A 53 -5.86 8.35 10.48
N VAL A 54 -5.01 9.24 9.97
CA VAL A 54 -5.30 10.66 9.77
C VAL A 54 -4.95 11.12 8.35
N GLU A 55 -5.61 12.18 7.90
CA GLU A 55 -5.32 12.76 6.60
C GLU A 55 -3.90 13.36 6.56
N ILE A 56 -3.10 12.96 5.57
CA ILE A 56 -1.76 13.51 5.36
C ILE A 56 -1.87 14.87 4.68
N ARG A 57 -1.82 15.94 5.48
CA ARG A 57 -1.80 17.33 5.01
C ARG A 57 -0.70 18.15 5.66
N GLY A 58 -0.23 19.14 4.92
CA GLY A 58 0.86 20.02 5.34
C GLY A 58 2.24 19.38 5.14
N VAL A 59 3.25 20.25 5.06
CA VAL A 59 4.64 19.86 4.78
C VAL A 59 5.17 18.78 5.74
N PRO A 60 4.95 18.85 7.06
CA PRO A 60 5.48 17.83 7.98
C PRO A 60 4.94 16.42 7.72
N ALA A 61 3.62 16.29 7.55
CA ALA A 61 3.00 14.98 7.33
C ALA A 61 3.37 14.40 5.95
N LEU A 62 3.49 15.25 4.92
CA LEU A 62 3.94 14.84 3.60
C LEU A 62 5.39 14.34 3.61
N LYS A 63 6.29 14.98 4.38
CA LYS A 63 7.66 14.51 4.59
C LYS A 63 7.68 13.15 5.29
N PHE A 64 6.91 13.00 6.38
CA PHE A 64 6.77 11.74 7.08
C PHE A 64 6.32 10.59 6.17
N LEU A 65 5.28 10.80 5.37
CA LEU A 65 4.82 9.79 4.41
C LEU A 65 5.88 9.50 3.34
N GLY A 66 6.57 10.54 2.86
CA GLY A 66 7.68 10.40 1.91
C GLY A 66 8.81 9.53 2.45
N ASP A 67 9.22 9.74 3.71
CA ASP A 67 10.28 8.97 4.38
C ASP A 67 9.88 7.51 4.64
N ILE A 68 8.58 7.18 4.62
CA ILE A 68 8.08 5.81 4.70
C ILE A 68 8.13 5.13 3.33
N ILE A 69 7.72 5.83 2.28
CA ILE A 69 7.53 5.25 0.94
C ILE A 69 8.86 5.14 0.17
N TRP A 70 9.75 6.13 0.31
CA TRP A 70 10.89 6.34 -0.59
C TRP A 70 12.26 5.96 0.00
N LYS A 71 12.30 5.13 1.03
CA LYS A 71 13.56 4.57 1.57
C LYS A 71 14.22 3.57 0.64
#